data_AF-A0AAN9UDW5-F1
#
_entry.id   AF-A0AAN9UDW5-F1
#
_cell.length_a   1.000
_cell.length_b   1.000
_cell.length_c   1.000
_cell.angle_alpha   90.00
_cell.angle_beta   90.00
_cell.angle_gamma   90.00
#
_symmetry.space_group_name_H-M   'P 1'
#
loop_
_entity.id
_entity.type
_entity.pdbx_description
1 polymer ?
#
loop_
_entity_poly.entity_id
_entity_poly.type
_entity_poly.pdbx_seq_one_letter_code
_entity_poly.pdbx_strand_id
1 'polypeptide(L)'
;MVGAPVVFFLGGFIFALVQSVQSLGDEDTALALAFGQWYMTIPHIAIISGLLLAGNNPNILEGVCATKEQAENDHKSPFLNFGLAYPSCYKVAWQWHRGHNKLRWIEQLIHTYGHQDSPGDQSRGLRDEQEAHMGDMDDLWEQTTLSAYDWFLILFMAAFLLGVPFVLAFITAYYTPEVGLSCRSFTFTIYACAEFGQVILWLWAYTGPPGKTRRQVDAKGGYGLLGFFRSGGWLDSHGFYEPRNVDHLLDRDEPKTAPAILKGTTTKRCLNIRSWWCGLWYTSYVFFGAVATFASLGGTLMQLLGVYTADICQLTVDKWPHPYRPGVTAMISQNSAVMIRDAETYWKPCAISAIAFMTFVSFVGWWYQRRMKDLFTSLVSQVDLDKYDRADTRLSKRLGSTPGDKLDSKDERNRRGG
;
A
#
# COMPACT_ATOMS: atom_id res chain seq x y z
N MET A 1 -21.56 1.95 1.81
CA MET A 1 -21.47 2.82 2.98
C MET A 1 -20.11 3.47 2.97
N VAL A 2 -20.06 4.81 2.89
CA VAL A 2 -18.91 5.55 3.42
C VAL A 2 -18.77 5.03 4.85
N GLY A 3 -17.59 4.52 5.24
CA GLY A 3 -17.42 4.07 6.60
C GLY A 3 -17.79 5.21 7.55
N ALA A 4 -18.61 4.95 8.57
CA ALA A 4 -18.89 5.93 9.63
C ALA A 4 -17.63 6.68 10.13
N PRO A 5 -16.43 6.06 10.16
CA PRO A 5 -15.19 6.77 10.48
C PRO A 5 -14.83 7.93 9.54
N VAL A 6 -15.10 7.84 8.23
CA VAL A 6 -14.76 8.91 7.27
C VAL A 6 -15.66 10.12 7.46
N VAL A 7 -16.95 9.90 7.69
CA VAL A 7 -17.91 11.00 7.98
C VAL A 7 -17.58 11.66 9.31
N PHE A 8 -17.25 10.87 10.33
CA PHE A 8 -16.83 11.39 11.63
C PHE A 8 -15.54 12.22 11.53
N PHE A 9 -14.53 11.71 10.83
CA PHE A 9 -13.27 12.42 10.63
C PHE A 9 -13.45 13.70 9.82
N LEU A 10 -14.18 13.63 8.70
CA LEU A 10 -14.45 14.80 7.85
C LEU A 10 -15.27 15.86 8.61
N GLY A 11 -16.29 15.44 9.36
CA GLY A 11 -17.13 16.34 10.14
C GLY A 11 -16.35 17.03 11.28
N GLY A 12 -15.57 16.26 12.05
CA GLY A 12 -14.73 16.80 13.12
C GLY A 12 -13.64 17.73 12.57
N PHE A 13 -13.06 17.37 11.43
CA PHE A 13 -12.04 18.18 10.78
C PHE A 13 -12.59 19.50 10.23
N ILE A 14 -13.74 19.48 9.54
CA ILE A 14 -14.43 20.69 9.08
C ILE A 14 -14.79 21.59 10.26
N PHE A 15 -15.33 21.01 11.34
CA PHE A 15 -15.69 21.77 12.53
C PHE A 15 -14.46 22.45 13.15
N ALA A 16 -13.37 21.70 13.37
CA ALA A 16 -12.13 22.25 13.89
C ALA A 16 -11.56 23.37 13.01
N LEU A 17 -11.58 23.18 11.68
CA LEU A 17 -11.12 24.20 10.74
C LEU A 17 -11.95 25.46 10.74
N VAL A 18 -13.27 25.35 10.76
CA VAL A 18 -14.16 26.52 10.79
C VAL A 18 -13.92 27.31 12.07
N GLN A 19 -13.74 26.63 13.20
CA GLN A 19 -13.39 27.26 14.47
C GLN A 19 -12.02 27.96 14.38
N SER A 20 -11.01 27.33 13.79
CA SER A 20 -9.66 27.92 13.61
C SER A 20 -9.66 29.15 12.69
N VAL A 21 -10.51 29.20 11.67
CA VAL A 21 -10.61 30.37 10.78
C VAL A 21 -11.26 31.58 11.48
N GLN A 22 -11.99 31.38 12.57
CA GLN A 22 -12.58 32.46 13.35
C GLN A 22 -11.57 33.12 14.32
N SER A 23 -10.48 32.44 14.69
CA SER A 23 -9.42 32.93 15.57
C SER A 23 -8.11 33.21 14.82
N LEU A 24 -8.17 34.12 13.84
CA LEU A 24 -7.00 34.51 13.04
C LEU A 24 -5.94 35.23 13.87
N GLY A 25 -4.67 34.94 13.60
CA GLY A 25 -3.52 35.56 14.26
C GLY A 25 -2.91 34.72 15.38
N ASP A 26 -3.65 33.73 15.89
CA ASP A 26 -3.12 32.82 16.91
C ASP A 26 -2.19 31.76 16.30
N GLU A 27 -0.99 31.71 16.85
CA GLU A 27 0.10 30.85 16.41
C GLU A 27 -0.19 29.37 16.67
N ASP A 28 -0.78 29.07 17.82
CA ASP A 28 -1.15 27.70 18.19
C ASP A 28 -2.24 27.16 17.27
N THR A 29 -3.20 28.01 16.91
CA THR A 29 -4.26 27.69 15.96
C THR A 29 -3.69 27.35 14.58
N ALA A 30 -2.75 28.13 14.07
CA ALA A 30 -2.11 27.90 12.78
C ALA A 30 -1.30 26.60 12.74
N LEU A 31 -0.62 26.30 13.84
CA LEU A 31 0.16 25.10 13.96
C LEU A 31 -0.72 23.86 14.08
N ALA A 32 -1.78 23.92 14.90
CA ALA A 32 -2.81 22.88 14.96
C ALA A 32 -3.44 22.62 13.58
N LEU A 33 -3.69 23.68 12.81
CA LEU A 33 -4.13 23.61 11.42
C LEU A 33 -3.12 22.85 10.53
N ALA A 34 -1.84 23.21 10.59
CA ALA A 34 -0.78 22.55 9.82
C ALA A 34 -0.65 21.06 10.18
N PHE A 35 -0.69 20.70 11.46
CA PHE A 35 -0.72 19.31 11.90
C PHE A 35 -1.97 18.57 11.43
N GLY A 36 -3.14 19.23 11.47
CA GLY A 36 -4.38 18.67 10.95
C GLY A 36 -4.30 18.37 9.45
N GLN A 37 -3.74 19.28 8.66
CA GLN A 37 -3.46 19.09 7.24
C GLN A 37 -2.49 17.92 7.02
N TRP A 38 -1.40 17.86 7.78
CA TRP A 38 -0.42 16.77 7.68
C TRP A 38 -1.04 15.41 7.99
N TYR A 39 -1.87 15.31 9.03
CA TYR A 39 -2.54 14.07 9.41
C TYR A 39 -3.70 13.66 8.51
N MET A 40 -4.06 14.44 7.49
CA MET A 40 -4.95 13.98 6.43
C MET A 40 -4.41 12.75 5.69
N THR A 41 -3.11 12.49 5.77
CA THR A 41 -2.52 11.24 5.25
C THR A 41 -3.18 10.00 5.86
N ILE A 42 -3.60 10.04 7.14
CA ILE A 42 -4.27 8.92 7.83
C ILE A 42 -5.59 8.52 7.14
N PRO A 43 -6.58 9.41 6.98
CA PRO A 43 -7.80 9.05 6.27
C PRO A 43 -7.54 8.72 4.80
N HIS A 44 -6.56 9.32 4.13
CA HIS A 44 -6.19 8.93 2.77
C HIS A 44 -5.72 7.47 2.69
N ILE A 45 -4.82 7.06 3.59
CA ILE A 45 -4.36 5.67 3.71
C ILE A 45 -5.52 4.75 4.07
N ALA A 46 -6.41 5.16 4.98
CA ALA A 46 -7.58 4.39 5.34
C ALA A 46 -8.55 4.21 4.16
N ILE A 47 -8.77 5.26 3.36
CA ILE A 47 -9.58 5.20 2.14
C ILE A 47 -8.94 4.21 1.17
N ILE A 48 -7.66 4.36 0.81
CA ILE A 48 -6.95 3.46 -0.11
C ILE A 48 -6.99 2.01 0.40
N SER A 49 -6.68 1.80 1.68
CA SER A 49 -6.72 0.47 2.29
C SER A 49 -8.12 -0.13 2.24
N GLY A 50 -9.14 0.70 2.41
CA GLY A 50 -10.54 0.33 2.20
C GLY A 50 -10.90 0.10 0.72
N LEU A 51 -10.28 0.77 -0.24
CA LEU A 51 -10.49 0.53 -1.68
C LEU A 51 -9.93 -0.82 -2.11
N LEU A 52 -8.89 -1.32 -1.43
CA LEU A 52 -8.32 -2.67 -1.65
C LEU A 52 -9.26 -3.81 -1.20
N LEU A 53 -10.54 -3.50 -0.99
CA LEU A 53 -11.64 -4.36 -0.57
C LEU A 53 -11.67 -5.70 -1.31
N ALA A 54 -12.14 -6.72 -0.58
CA ALA A 54 -12.47 -8.09 -1.03
C ALA A 54 -11.36 -9.17 -0.97
N GLY A 55 -10.47 -9.13 0.03
CA GLY A 55 -9.61 -10.28 0.37
C GLY A 55 -9.50 -10.57 1.87
N ASN A 56 -10.33 -9.96 2.71
CA ASN A 56 -10.22 -10.09 4.18
C ASN A 56 -10.90 -11.34 4.72
N ASN A 57 -11.68 -12.04 3.90
CA ASN A 57 -12.35 -13.28 4.27
C ASN A 57 -11.81 -14.43 3.41
N PRO A 58 -10.83 -15.20 3.91
CA PRO A 58 -10.31 -16.38 3.23
C PRO A 58 -11.38 -17.39 2.78
N ASN A 59 -12.58 -17.41 3.40
CA ASN A 59 -13.67 -18.30 3.01
C ASN A 59 -14.19 -18.04 1.58
N ILE A 60 -14.18 -16.78 1.11
CA ILE A 60 -14.60 -16.45 -0.26
C ILE A 60 -13.59 -17.01 -1.28
N LEU A 61 -12.30 -16.97 -0.94
CA LEU A 61 -11.24 -17.51 -1.79
C LEU A 61 -11.20 -19.04 -1.77
N GLU A 62 -11.52 -19.65 -0.63
CA GLU A 62 -11.66 -21.10 -0.50
C GLU A 62 -12.78 -21.66 -1.37
N GLY A 63 -13.92 -20.96 -1.44
CA GLY A 63 -15.03 -21.35 -2.32
C GLY A 63 -14.73 -21.22 -3.82
N VAL A 64 -13.83 -20.32 -4.23
CA VAL A 64 -13.52 -20.08 -5.65
C VAL A 64 -12.33 -20.92 -6.13
N CYS A 65 -11.33 -21.17 -5.28
CA CYS A 65 -10.02 -21.62 -5.74
C CYS A 65 -9.58 -23.00 -5.28
N ALA A 66 -10.33 -23.70 -4.40
CA ALA A 66 -10.10 -25.08 -3.92
C ALA A 66 -8.80 -25.75 -4.42
N THR A 67 -7.63 -25.28 -3.97
CA THR A 67 -6.33 -25.86 -4.32
C THR A 67 -5.78 -26.60 -3.11
N LYS A 68 -5.49 -27.88 -3.33
CA LYS A 68 -4.87 -28.77 -2.35
C LYS A 68 -3.39 -28.40 -2.18
N GLU A 69 -3.03 -28.10 -0.93
CA GLU A 69 -1.70 -28.12 -0.30
C GLU A 69 -0.50 -27.39 -0.96
N GLN A 70 0.00 -26.36 -0.27
CA GLN A 70 1.27 -26.46 0.45
C GLN A 70 1.33 -25.33 1.50
N ALA A 71 1.26 -25.70 2.78
CA ALA A 71 1.39 -24.74 3.88
C ALA A 71 2.86 -24.31 4.00
N GLU A 72 3.18 -23.11 3.50
CA GLU A 72 4.49 -22.50 3.74
C GLU A 72 4.66 -22.22 5.25
N ASN A 73 5.80 -22.62 5.81
CA ASN A 73 6.09 -22.51 7.24
C ASN A 73 6.12 -21.05 7.69
N ASP A 74 5.32 -20.74 8.72
CA ASP A 74 5.12 -19.39 9.27
C ASP A 74 6.42 -18.66 9.65
N HIS A 75 6.48 -17.37 9.31
CA HIS A 75 7.23 -16.40 10.11
C HIS A 75 6.48 -16.15 11.42
N LYS A 76 6.75 -16.99 12.43
CA LYS A 76 6.30 -16.75 13.81
C LYS A 76 7.03 -15.52 14.34
N SER A 77 6.36 -14.37 14.31
CA SER A 77 6.72 -13.24 15.16
C SER A 77 6.63 -13.71 16.62
N PRO A 78 7.69 -13.59 17.44
CA PRO A 78 7.68 -14.08 18.81
C PRO A 78 6.71 -13.32 19.74
N PHE A 79 6.14 -12.20 19.30
CA PHE A 79 5.32 -11.31 20.15
C PHE A 79 3.84 -11.23 19.79
N LEU A 80 3.41 -11.63 18.59
CA LEU A 80 2.02 -11.49 18.15
C LEU A 80 1.55 -12.72 17.36
N ASN A 81 0.94 -13.68 18.06
CA ASN A 81 0.24 -14.81 17.45
C ASN A 81 -1.18 -14.37 17.05
N PHE A 82 -1.33 -13.86 15.82
CA PHE A 82 -2.65 -13.67 15.23
C PHE A 82 -3.16 -15.02 14.72
N GLY A 83 -3.91 -15.75 15.56
CA GLY A 83 -4.63 -16.95 15.13
C GLY A 83 -5.77 -16.60 14.17
N LEU A 84 -6.05 -17.47 13.19
CA LEU A 84 -7.27 -17.34 12.39
C LEU A 84 -8.50 -17.64 13.25
N ALA A 85 -9.58 -16.87 13.04
CA ALA A 85 -10.85 -17.10 13.71
C ALA A 85 -11.56 -18.40 13.25
N TYR A 86 -11.10 -19.01 12.17
CA TYR A 86 -11.63 -20.27 11.62
C TYR A 86 -10.53 -21.08 10.92
N PRO A 87 -10.66 -22.42 10.88
CA PRO A 87 -9.75 -23.26 10.12
C PRO A 87 -9.98 -23.01 8.62
N SER A 88 -8.98 -22.45 7.95
CA SER A 88 -8.93 -22.34 6.48
C SER A 88 -7.51 -22.66 6.03
N CYS A 89 -7.38 -23.22 4.83
CA CYS A 89 -6.09 -23.39 4.17
C CYS A 89 -5.43 -22.04 3.83
N TYR A 90 -6.21 -20.96 3.78
CA TYR A 90 -5.75 -19.60 3.54
C TYR A 90 -5.54 -18.83 4.85
N LYS A 91 -4.42 -18.11 4.96
CA LYS A 91 -4.06 -17.29 6.12
C LYS A 91 -4.21 -15.79 5.84
N VAL A 92 -4.52 -15.03 6.90
CA VAL A 92 -4.55 -13.56 6.80
C VAL A 92 -3.14 -13.01 6.64
N ALA A 93 -2.93 -12.21 5.60
CA ALA A 93 -1.67 -11.49 5.40
C ALA A 93 -1.69 -10.13 6.12
N TRP A 94 -0.51 -9.73 6.61
CA TRP A 94 -0.32 -8.39 7.17
C TRP A 94 -0.72 -7.32 6.15
N GLN A 95 -1.37 -6.24 6.58
CA GLN A 95 -2.01 -5.26 5.69
C GLN A 95 -1.04 -4.72 4.62
N TRP A 96 0.21 -4.49 5.02
CA TRP A 96 1.27 -3.93 4.18
C TRP A 96 1.85 -4.94 3.17
N HIS A 97 1.64 -6.23 3.38
CA HIS A 97 2.03 -7.29 2.45
C HIS A 97 0.88 -7.72 1.52
N ARG A 98 -0.33 -7.18 1.70
CA ARG A 98 -1.51 -7.62 0.91
C ARG A 98 -1.35 -7.40 -0.58
N GLY A 99 -0.84 -6.24 -1.01
CA GLY A 99 -0.65 -5.96 -2.44
C GLY A 99 0.28 -6.97 -3.11
N HIS A 100 1.44 -7.20 -2.49
CA HIS A 100 2.43 -8.18 -2.97
C HIS A 100 1.91 -9.62 -2.95
N ASN A 101 1.20 -10.01 -1.90
CA ASN A 101 0.63 -11.35 -1.81
C ASN A 101 -0.50 -11.57 -2.83
N LYS A 102 -1.29 -10.53 -3.16
CA LYS A 102 -2.27 -10.59 -4.24
C LYS A 102 -1.59 -10.78 -5.60
N LEU A 103 -0.50 -10.06 -5.87
CA LEU A 103 0.26 -10.24 -7.11
C LEU A 103 0.81 -11.66 -7.23
N ARG A 104 1.48 -12.17 -6.19
CA ARG A 104 1.96 -13.57 -6.16
C ARG A 104 0.84 -14.58 -6.36
N TRP A 105 -0.33 -14.32 -5.77
CA TRP A 105 -1.48 -15.18 -5.92
C TRP A 105 -2.00 -15.21 -7.37
N ILE A 106 -2.07 -14.05 -8.02
CA ILE A 106 -2.41 -13.95 -9.45
C ILE A 106 -1.38 -14.71 -10.30
N GLU A 107 -0.08 -14.51 -10.05
CA GLU A 107 1.00 -15.22 -10.75
C GLU A 107 0.89 -16.74 -10.56
N GLN A 108 0.62 -17.21 -9.34
CA GLN A 108 0.46 -18.62 -9.04
C GLN A 108 -0.79 -19.21 -9.70
N LEU A 109 -1.89 -18.45 -9.75
CA LEU A 109 -3.12 -18.86 -10.42
C LEU A 109 -2.87 -19.00 -11.93
N ILE A 110 -2.23 -18.02 -12.55
CA ILE A 110 -1.90 -18.06 -13.98
C ILE A 110 -0.93 -19.19 -14.30
N HIS A 111 0.06 -19.46 -13.44
CA HIS A 111 0.96 -20.59 -13.61
C HIS A 111 0.25 -21.94 -13.47
N THR A 112 -0.62 -22.10 -12.47
CA THR A 112 -1.27 -23.39 -12.18
C THR A 112 -2.29 -23.76 -13.24
N TYR A 113 -3.07 -22.79 -13.71
CA TYR A 113 -4.17 -23.00 -14.64
C TYR A 113 -3.81 -22.67 -16.09
N GLY A 114 -2.74 -21.93 -16.35
CA GLY A 114 -2.22 -21.63 -17.70
C GLY A 114 -1.29 -22.71 -18.27
N HIS A 115 -0.94 -23.74 -17.50
CA HIS A 115 -0.02 -24.83 -17.90
C HIS A 115 -0.61 -26.24 -17.73
N GLN A 116 -1.94 -26.37 -17.78
CA GLN A 116 -2.59 -27.67 -17.68
C GLN A 116 -2.50 -28.47 -19.00
N ASP A 117 -1.29 -28.79 -19.44
CA ASP A 117 -1.00 -29.83 -20.43
C ASP A 117 -0.99 -31.19 -19.73
N SER A 118 -2.17 -31.74 -19.43
CA SER A 118 -2.27 -33.14 -19.02
C SER A 118 -2.05 -34.04 -20.26
N PRO A 119 -0.98 -34.86 -20.34
CA PRO A 119 -0.65 -35.63 -21.55
C PRO A 119 -1.48 -36.91 -21.73
N GLY A 120 -2.73 -36.94 -21.26
CA GLY A 120 -3.41 -38.21 -20.95
C GLY A 120 -4.76 -38.49 -21.60
N ASP A 121 -5.57 -37.50 -22.00
CA ASP A 121 -6.96 -37.82 -22.41
C ASP A 121 -7.46 -36.93 -23.55
N GLN A 122 -7.11 -37.32 -24.78
CA GLN A 122 -7.59 -36.70 -26.01
C GLN A 122 -9.03 -37.14 -26.30
N SER A 123 -10.00 -36.50 -25.62
CA SER A 123 -11.37 -36.42 -26.13
C SER A 123 -11.53 -35.13 -26.93
N ARG A 124 -11.82 -35.26 -28.22
CA ARG A 124 -11.90 -34.17 -29.24
C ARG A 124 -12.81 -32.99 -28.89
N GLY A 125 -13.71 -33.13 -27.91
CA GLY A 125 -14.60 -32.05 -27.43
C GLY A 125 -14.01 -31.14 -26.36
N LEU A 126 -12.94 -31.55 -25.66
CA LEU A 126 -12.28 -30.76 -24.61
C LEU A 126 -11.29 -29.73 -25.16
N ARG A 127 -10.91 -29.83 -26.44
CA ARG A 127 -9.90 -28.96 -27.05
C ARG A 127 -10.40 -27.53 -27.28
N ASP A 128 -11.65 -27.36 -27.69
CA ASP A 128 -12.25 -26.04 -27.90
C ASP A 128 -12.50 -25.31 -26.57
N GLU A 129 -12.88 -26.04 -25.50
CA GLU A 129 -13.03 -25.47 -24.16
C GLU A 129 -11.67 -25.08 -23.55
N GLN A 130 -10.61 -25.84 -23.86
CA GLN A 130 -9.25 -25.55 -23.40
C GLN A 130 -8.63 -24.36 -24.14
N GLU A 131 -8.86 -24.21 -25.46
CA GLU A 131 -8.43 -23.03 -26.22
C GLU A 131 -9.15 -21.75 -25.73
N ALA A 132 -10.45 -21.82 -25.43
CA ALA A 132 -11.19 -20.69 -24.85
C ALA A 132 -10.70 -20.31 -23.44
N HIS A 133 -10.34 -21.30 -22.61
CA HIS A 133 -9.81 -21.07 -21.26
C HIS A 133 -8.39 -20.48 -21.28
N MET A 134 -7.56 -20.86 -22.26
CA MET A 134 -6.23 -20.28 -22.42
C MET A 134 -6.31 -18.79 -22.79
N GLY A 135 -7.28 -18.42 -23.64
CA GLY A 135 -7.55 -17.01 -23.97
C GLY A 135 -7.94 -16.15 -22.77
N ASP A 136 -8.79 -16.67 -21.87
CA ASP A 136 -9.23 -15.94 -20.66
C ASP A 136 -8.06 -15.69 -19.69
N MET A 137 -7.09 -16.61 -19.61
CA MET A 137 -5.89 -16.44 -18.79
C MET A 137 -4.88 -15.46 -19.39
N ASP A 138 -4.75 -15.43 -20.71
CA ASP A 138 -3.92 -14.43 -21.40
C ASP A 138 -4.52 -13.03 -21.28
N ASP A 139 -5.85 -12.91 -21.38
CA ASP A 139 -6.59 -11.66 -21.14
C ASP A 139 -6.41 -11.16 -19.70
N LEU A 140 -6.48 -12.08 -18.72
CA LEU A 140 -6.23 -11.76 -17.31
C LEU A 140 -4.79 -11.26 -17.11
N TRP A 141 -3.81 -11.90 -17.75
CA TRP A 141 -2.42 -11.48 -17.69
C TRP A 141 -2.23 -10.09 -18.30
N GLU A 142 -2.78 -9.84 -19.48
CA GLU A 142 -2.68 -8.54 -20.16
C GLU A 142 -3.30 -7.41 -19.31
N GLN A 143 -4.45 -7.67 -18.68
CA GLN A 143 -5.12 -6.72 -17.80
C GLN A 143 -4.39 -6.51 -16.46
N THR A 144 -3.63 -7.49 -15.97
CA THR A 144 -2.91 -7.41 -14.69
C THR A 144 -1.48 -6.89 -14.84
N THR A 145 -0.89 -6.97 -16.03
CA THR A 145 0.41 -6.36 -16.32
C THR A 145 0.29 -4.84 -16.42
N LEU A 146 0.86 -4.15 -15.42
CA LEU A 146 0.93 -2.70 -15.42
C LEU A 146 1.86 -2.19 -16.52
N SER A 147 1.33 -1.39 -17.43
CA SER A 147 2.13 -0.68 -18.43
C SER A 147 2.98 0.40 -17.75
N ALA A 148 4.02 0.91 -18.44
CA ALA A 148 4.82 2.02 -17.93
C ALA A 148 3.97 3.29 -17.68
N TYR A 149 2.91 3.48 -18.47
CA TYR A 149 1.96 4.57 -18.27
C TYR A 149 1.14 4.37 -16.99
N ASP A 150 0.69 3.15 -16.70
CA ASP A 150 -0.04 2.85 -15.46
C ASP A 150 0.85 3.06 -14.24
N TRP A 151 2.12 2.66 -14.30
CA TRP A 151 3.10 2.96 -13.25
C TRP A 151 3.28 4.45 -13.02
N PHE A 152 3.42 5.23 -14.10
CA PHE A 152 3.52 6.69 -14.01
C PHE A 152 2.26 7.30 -13.39
N LEU A 153 1.08 6.86 -13.83
CA LEU A 153 -0.20 7.33 -13.32
C LEU A 153 -0.38 6.99 -11.84
N ILE A 154 -0.05 5.76 -11.43
CA ILE A 154 -0.09 5.33 -10.02
C ILE A 154 0.84 6.21 -9.19
N LEU A 155 2.08 6.43 -9.62
CA LEU A 155 3.04 7.27 -8.92
C LEU A 155 2.57 8.72 -8.81
N PHE A 156 2.05 9.27 -9.90
CA PHE A 156 1.52 10.63 -9.92
C PHE A 156 0.32 10.77 -8.97
N MET A 157 -0.62 9.82 -8.99
CA MET A 157 -1.76 9.81 -8.08
C MET A 157 -1.33 9.64 -6.62
N ALA A 158 -0.36 8.77 -6.32
CA ALA A 158 0.17 8.61 -4.96
C ALA A 158 0.88 9.88 -4.48
N ALA A 159 1.72 10.48 -5.33
CA ALA A 159 2.40 11.74 -5.04
C ALA A 159 1.41 12.89 -4.85
N PHE A 160 0.33 12.94 -5.62
CA PHE A 160 -0.73 13.93 -5.46
C PHE A 160 -1.46 13.74 -4.13
N LEU A 161 -1.83 12.51 -3.81
CA LEU A 161 -2.60 12.19 -2.60
C LEU A 161 -1.83 12.44 -1.30
N LEU A 162 -0.54 12.10 -1.28
CA LEU A 162 0.32 12.28 -0.11
C LEU A 162 0.99 13.66 -0.09
N GLY A 163 1.30 14.22 -1.25
CA GLY A 163 2.02 15.47 -1.40
C GLY A 163 1.17 16.70 -1.14
N VAL A 164 -0.11 16.73 -1.56
CA VAL A 164 -0.98 17.90 -1.32
C VAL A 164 -1.14 18.20 0.17
N PRO A 165 -1.50 17.24 1.05
CA PRO A 165 -1.56 17.48 2.49
C PRO A 165 -0.24 18.01 3.09
N PHE A 166 0.89 17.45 2.64
CA PHE A 166 2.21 17.87 3.09
C PHE A 166 2.54 19.30 2.65
N VAL A 167 2.31 19.65 1.39
CA VAL A 167 2.58 20.99 0.86
C VAL A 167 1.71 22.02 1.55
N LEU A 168 0.42 21.73 1.79
CA LEU A 168 -0.47 22.61 2.53
C LEU A 168 -0.01 22.81 3.98
N ALA A 169 0.36 21.74 4.67
CA ALA A 169 0.92 21.81 6.02
C ALA A 169 2.22 22.61 6.08
N PHE A 170 3.13 22.36 5.13
CA PHE A 170 4.40 23.06 5.02
C PHE A 170 4.22 24.55 4.76
N ILE A 171 3.36 24.93 3.80
CA ILE A 171 3.05 26.35 3.51
C ILE A 171 2.49 27.01 4.76
N THR A 172 1.50 26.39 5.42
CA THR A 172 0.91 26.94 6.64
C THR A 172 1.95 27.12 7.74
N ALA A 173 2.85 26.15 7.94
CA ALA A 173 3.89 26.22 8.97
C ALA A 173 5.08 27.15 8.61
N TYR A 174 5.40 27.30 7.32
CA TYR A 174 6.51 28.13 6.83
C TYR A 174 6.19 29.63 6.92
N TYR A 175 4.94 30.00 6.69
CA TYR A 175 4.46 31.37 6.82
C TYR A 175 3.97 31.72 8.25
N THR A 176 4.34 30.93 9.27
CA THR A 176 3.90 31.17 10.66
C THR A 176 5.00 30.98 11.71
N PRO A 177 5.30 31.98 12.56
CA PRO A 177 4.93 33.40 12.51
C PRO A 177 5.91 34.23 11.67
N GLU A 178 7.15 33.76 11.55
CA GLU A 178 8.24 34.34 10.76
C GLU A 178 8.43 33.48 9.51
N VAL A 179 8.57 34.14 8.36
CA VAL A 179 8.72 33.45 7.08
C VAL A 179 10.07 32.73 7.05
N GLY A 180 10.05 31.39 7.08
CA GLY A 180 11.28 30.63 7.01
C GLY A 180 11.18 29.19 7.47
N LEU A 181 12.30 28.47 7.30
CA LEU A 181 12.45 27.13 7.86
C LEU A 181 12.70 27.24 9.37
N SER A 182 11.66 27.07 10.15
CA SER A 182 11.67 27.00 11.62
C SER A 182 11.54 25.55 12.13
N CYS A 183 11.59 25.31 13.44
CA CYS A 183 11.39 23.98 14.04
C CYS A 183 10.15 23.26 13.48
N ARG A 184 9.07 24.01 13.23
CA ARG A 184 7.75 23.48 12.80
C ARG A 184 7.81 22.94 11.37
N SER A 185 8.11 23.82 10.43
CA SER A 185 8.28 23.48 9.01
C SER A 185 9.39 22.44 8.78
N PHE A 186 10.43 22.44 9.61
CA PHE A 186 11.52 21.48 9.56
C PHE A 186 11.07 20.07 9.95
N THR A 187 10.20 19.91 10.96
CA THR A 187 9.63 18.59 11.31
C THR A 187 8.90 17.97 10.13
N PHE A 188 8.03 18.74 9.47
CA PHE A 188 7.33 18.27 8.27
C PHE A 188 8.33 17.91 7.15
N THR A 189 9.33 18.75 6.92
CA THR A 189 10.34 18.53 5.87
C THR A 189 11.14 17.25 6.09
N ILE A 190 11.61 16.99 7.32
CA ILE A 190 12.31 15.74 7.67
C ILE A 190 11.41 14.55 7.38
N TYR A 191 10.15 14.63 7.83
CA TYR A 191 9.19 13.55 7.60
C TYR A 191 8.99 13.29 6.11
N ALA A 192 8.76 14.31 5.30
CA ALA A 192 8.56 14.15 3.86
C ALA A 192 9.80 13.59 3.15
N CYS A 193 11.01 14.03 3.52
CA CYS A 193 12.24 13.45 3.00
C CYS A 193 12.37 11.97 3.35
N ALA A 194 12.01 11.58 4.58
CA ALA A 194 12.05 10.19 5.01
C ALA A 194 11.01 9.33 4.28
N GLU A 195 9.78 9.80 4.16
CA GLU A 195 8.69 9.13 3.41
C GLU A 195 9.04 8.99 1.93
N PHE A 196 9.59 10.04 1.29
CA PHE A 196 10.04 9.97 -0.10
C PHE A 196 11.16 8.93 -0.28
N GLY A 197 12.09 8.87 0.68
CA GLY A 197 13.10 7.81 0.74
C GLY A 197 12.48 6.41 0.82
N GLN A 198 11.44 6.22 1.64
CA GLN A 198 10.72 4.94 1.72
C GLN A 198 10.00 4.59 0.42
N VAL A 199 9.37 5.55 -0.26
CA VAL A 199 8.72 5.33 -1.56
C VAL A 199 9.74 4.90 -2.61
N ILE A 200 10.92 5.54 -2.66
CA ILE A 200 12.00 5.13 -3.56
C ILE A 200 12.49 3.71 -3.24
N LEU A 201 12.70 3.39 -1.97
CA LEU A 201 13.13 2.05 -1.55
C LEU A 201 12.08 0.98 -1.87
N TRP A 202 10.80 1.33 -1.78
CA TRP A 202 9.70 0.48 -2.18
C TRP A 202 9.75 0.26 -3.69
N LEU A 203 9.82 1.31 -4.50
CA LEU A 203 9.92 1.18 -5.95
C LEU A 203 11.12 0.31 -6.35
N TRP A 204 12.29 0.56 -5.77
CA TRP A 204 13.47 -0.25 -6.02
C TRP A 204 13.25 -1.75 -5.75
N ALA A 205 12.52 -2.10 -4.70
CA ALA A 205 12.28 -3.49 -4.32
C ALA A 205 11.15 -4.21 -5.11
N TYR A 206 10.32 -3.47 -5.85
CA TYR A 206 9.09 -4.00 -6.44
C TYR A 206 8.91 -3.72 -7.94
N THR A 207 9.57 -2.70 -8.52
CA THR A 207 9.43 -2.42 -9.96
C THR A 207 10.05 -3.51 -10.84
N GLY A 208 10.98 -4.29 -10.29
CA GLY A 208 11.71 -5.32 -11.03
C GLY A 208 12.55 -4.74 -12.18
N PRO A 209 13.21 -5.60 -12.97
CA PRO A 209 13.97 -5.15 -14.13
C PRO A 209 13.02 -4.71 -15.27
N PRO A 210 13.30 -3.58 -15.95
CA PRO A 210 12.52 -3.15 -17.10
C PRO A 210 12.59 -4.19 -18.23
N GLY A 211 11.42 -4.58 -18.76
CA GLY A 211 11.32 -5.38 -19.98
C GLY A 211 11.12 -6.90 -19.83
N LYS A 212 10.62 -7.40 -18.70
CA LYS A 212 10.12 -8.80 -18.59
C LYS A 212 8.83 -8.99 -19.40
N THR A 213 8.90 -8.87 -20.72
CA THR A 213 7.81 -9.31 -21.61
C THR A 213 8.17 -10.71 -22.08
N ARG A 214 7.32 -11.70 -21.79
CA ARG A 214 7.52 -13.15 -22.06
C ARG A 214 7.92 -13.45 -23.52
N ARG A 215 7.65 -12.53 -24.44
CA ARG A 215 7.98 -12.63 -25.87
C ARG A 215 9.44 -12.35 -26.26
N GLN A 216 10.33 -12.00 -25.32
CA GLN A 216 11.70 -11.59 -25.65
C GLN A 216 12.81 -12.53 -25.14
N VAL A 217 12.47 -13.80 -24.87
CA VAL A 217 13.43 -14.83 -24.45
C VAL A 217 14.45 -15.17 -25.55
N ASP A 218 14.18 -14.85 -26.83
CA ASP A 218 15.04 -15.27 -27.94
C ASP A 218 15.94 -14.17 -28.54
N ALA A 219 15.87 -12.92 -28.07
CA ALA A 219 16.70 -11.83 -28.61
C ALA A 219 18.05 -11.72 -27.86
N LYS A 220 18.91 -12.74 -27.97
CA LYS A 220 20.33 -12.64 -27.61
C LYS A 220 21.06 -11.77 -28.65
N GLY A 221 21.32 -10.50 -28.32
CA GLY A 221 22.26 -9.70 -29.11
C GLY A 221 22.01 -8.21 -29.07
N GLY A 222 22.55 -7.55 -28.04
CA GLY A 222 22.55 -6.10 -27.96
C GLY A 222 23.42 -5.60 -26.82
N TYR A 223 24.75 -5.62 -27.01
CA TYR A 223 25.71 -5.03 -26.08
C TYR A 223 25.68 -3.49 -26.21
N GLY A 224 24.66 -2.88 -25.61
CA GLY A 224 24.56 -1.42 -25.42
C GLY A 224 24.50 -1.06 -23.94
N LEU A 225 24.69 0.22 -23.61
CA LEU A 225 24.61 0.75 -22.23
C LEU A 225 23.23 0.49 -21.58
N LEU A 226 22.18 0.37 -22.40
CA LEU A 226 20.83 -0.05 -21.98
C LEU A 226 20.73 -1.55 -21.61
N GLY A 227 21.68 -2.40 -22.04
CA GLY A 227 21.78 -3.80 -21.64
C GLY A 227 22.22 -3.99 -20.19
N PHE A 228 22.81 -2.95 -19.57
CA PHE A 228 23.23 -2.98 -18.17
C PHE A 228 22.03 -3.02 -17.20
N PHE A 229 20.96 -2.29 -17.52
CA PHE A 229 19.72 -2.18 -16.73
C PHE A 229 18.61 -3.15 -17.15
N ARG A 230 18.82 -3.93 -18.22
CA ARG A 230 17.80 -4.83 -18.75
C ARG A 230 17.73 -6.14 -17.95
N SER A 231 16.59 -6.83 -17.99
CA SER A 231 16.49 -8.20 -17.45
C SER A 231 17.54 -9.11 -18.10
N GLY A 232 18.28 -9.86 -17.28
CA GLY A 232 19.46 -10.63 -17.68
C GLY A 232 20.77 -9.85 -17.77
N GLY A 233 20.76 -8.55 -17.48
CA GLY A 233 21.95 -7.69 -17.45
C GLY A 233 22.83 -7.86 -16.20
N TRP A 234 23.88 -7.02 -16.10
CA TRP A 234 24.80 -7.05 -14.96
C TRP A 234 24.09 -6.74 -13.63
N LEU A 235 23.21 -5.72 -13.57
CA LEU A 235 22.45 -5.41 -12.35
C LEU A 235 21.57 -6.57 -11.88
N ASP A 236 20.87 -7.20 -12.82
CA ASP A 236 19.93 -8.31 -12.54
C ASP A 236 20.69 -9.55 -12.04
N SER A 237 21.78 -9.92 -12.73
CA SER A 237 22.67 -11.01 -12.29
C SER A 237 23.33 -10.73 -10.93
N HIS A 238 23.50 -9.47 -10.55
CA HIS A 238 24.07 -9.07 -9.26
C HIS A 238 23.01 -8.82 -8.18
N GLY A 239 21.74 -9.18 -8.43
CA GLY A 239 20.65 -9.16 -7.46
C GLY A 239 20.14 -7.76 -7.09
N PHE A 240 20.41 -6.74 -7.91
CA PHE A 240 19.99 -5.37 -7.63
C PHE A 240 18.45 -5.21 -7.58
N TYR A 241 17.73 -5.92 -8.45
CA TYR A 241 16.26 -5.84 -8.53
C TYR A 241 15.54 -6.74 -7.51
N GLU A 242 16.28 -7.58 -6.80
CA GLU A 242 15.76 -8.44 -5.72
C GLU A 242 16.48 -8.16 -4.39
N PRO A 243 16.49 -6.90 -3.91
CA PRO A 243 17.27 -6.54 -2.73
C PRO A 243 16.76 -7.21 -1.44
N ARG A 244 15.53 -7.77 -1.46
CA ARG A 244 14.92 -8.47 -0.31
C ARG A 244 15.28 -9.96 -0.26
N ASN A 245 15.92 -10.49 -1.30
CA ASN A 245 16.15 -11.92 -1.39
C ASN A 245 17.32 -12.32 -0.48
N VAL A 246 17.00 -12.90 0.68
CA VAL A 246 17.98 -13.41 1.66
C VAL A 246 18.42 -14.85 1.39
N ASP A 247 17.91 -15.50 0.33
CA ASP A 247 18.19 -16.91 0.06
C ASP A 247 19.68 -17.16 -0.22
N HIS A 248 20.42 -16.14 -0.66
CA HIS A 248 21.87 -16.22 -0.84
C HIS A 248 22.67 -16.24 0.47
N LEU A 249 22.05 -15.88 1.60
CA LEU A 249 22.67 -15.90 2.94
C LEU A 249 22.40 -17.22 3.68
N LEU A 250 21.37 -17.94 3.29
CA LEU A 250 20.98 -19.22 3.88
C LEU A 250 21.70 -20.38 3.18
N ASP A 251 22.03 -21.43 3.91
CA ASP A 251 22.39 -22.71 3.28
C ASP A 251 21.14 -23.37 2.68
N ARG A 252 21.34 -24.15 1.61
CA ARG A 252 20.30 -24.62 0.67
C ARG A 252 19.14 -25.40 1.33
N ASP A 253 19.33 -25.86 2.56
CA ASP A 253 18.36 -26.66 3.33
C ASP A 253 18.04 -26.08 4.72
N GLU A 254 18.55 -24.89 5.08
CA GLU A 254 18.28 -24.29 6.39
C GLU A 254 16.95 -23.51 6.43
N PRO A 255 16.11 -23.71 7.45
CA PRO A 255 14.87 -22.96 7.60
C PRO A 255 15.14 -21.47 7.83
N LYS A 256 14.31 -20.59 7.23
CA LYS A 256 14.36 -19.13 7.34
C LYS A 256 14.09 -18.63 8.76
N THR A 257 15.06 -18.84 9.65
CA THR A 257 14.98 -18.49 11.07
C THR A 257 15.93 -17.32 11.33
N ALA A 258 15.52 -16.35 12.14
CA ALA A 258 16.37 -15.21 12.54
C ALA A 258 17.81 -15.58 12.95
N PRO A 259 18.08 -16.63 13.75
CA PRO A 259 19.45 -17.02 14.09
C PRO A 259 20.26 -17.56 12.90
N ALA A 260 19.61 -18.22 11.92
CA ALA A 260 20.28 -18.70 10.72
C ALA A 260 20.71 -17.52 9.82
N ILE A 261 19.84 -16.52 9.68
CA ILE A 261 20.14 -15.27 8.97
C ILE A 261 21.31 -14.54 9.66
N LEU A 262 21.29 -14.45 11.00
CA LEU A 262 22.36 -13.80 11.76
C LEU A 262 23.71 -14.55 11.62
N LYS A 263 23.69 -15.89 11.60
CA LYS A 263 24.89 -16.71 11.37
C LYS A 263 25.43 -16.56 9.94
N GLY A 264 24.55 -16.38 8.96
CA GLY A 264 24.91 -16.00 7.60
C GLY A 264 25.61 -14.64 7.54
N THR A 265 25.17 -13.67 8.36
CA THR A 265 25.76 -12.32 8.38
C THR A 265 27.21 -12.25 8.88
N THR A 266 27.64 -13.20 9.72
CA THR A 266 29.01 -13.23 10.27
C THR A 266 30.01 -14.02 9.42
N THR A 267 29.54 -14.70 8.38
CA THR A 267 30.38 -15.54 7.51
C THR A 267 30.95 -14.71 6.36
N LYS A 268 32.14 -15.08 5.82
CA LYS A 268 32.76 -14.46 4.63
C LYS A 268 31.86 -14.37 3.38
N ARG A 269 30.72 -15.08 3.38
CA ARG A 269 29.66 -15.05 2.37
C ARG A 269 29.00 -13.66 2.23
N CYS A 270 29.11 -12.80 3.25
CA CYS A 270 28.62 -11.41 3.22
C CYS A 270 29.40 -10.45 2.33
N LEU A 271 30.58 -10.83 1.83
CA LEU A 271 31.35 -10.01 0.89
C LEU A 271 30.79 -10.07 -0.54
N ASN A 272 29.75 -10.87 -0.78
CA ASN A 272 29.08 -10.90 -2.07
C ASN A 272 28.29 -9.59 -2.28
N ILE A 273 28.37 -9.02 -3.48
CA ILE A 273 27.69 -7.78 -3.86
C ILE A 273 26.16 -7.84 -3.66
N ARG A 274 25.55 -9.03 -3.79
CA ARG A 274 24.14 -9.27 -3.46
C ARG A 274 23.81 -9.00 -1.99
N SER A 275 24.70 -9.40 -1.08
CA SER A 275 24.56 -9.15 0.35
C SER A 275 24.70 -7.67 0.68
N TRP A 276 25.50 -6.94 -0.10
CA TRP A 276 25.65 -5.49 0.06
C TRP A 276 24.37 -4.75 -0.34
N TRP A 277 23.75 -5.09 -1.47
CA TRP A 277 22.45 -4.53 -1.87
C TRP A 277 21.34 -4.84 -0.86
N CYS A 278 21.31 -6.08 -0.36
CA CYS A 278 20.39 -6.49 0.69
C CYS A 278 20.59 -5.68 1.98
N GLY A 279 21.83 -5.59 2.46
CA GLY A 279 22.18 -4.80 3.64
C GLY A 279 21.84 -3.33 3.48
N LEU A 280 22.18 -2.72 2.34
CA LEU A 280 21.86 -1.33 2.02
C LEU A 280 20.36 -1.08 2.04
N TRP A 281 19.56 -1.99 1.47
CA TRP A 281 18.11 -1.84 1.44
C TRP A 281 17.50 -1.91 2.85
N TYR A 282 17.85 -2.93 3.65
CA TYR A 282 17.31 -3.08 5.01
C TYR A 282 17.76 -1.97 5.95
N THR A 283 19.04 -1.58 5.90
CA THR A 283 19.56 -0.45 6.71
C THR A 283 18.88 0.86 6.35
N SER A 284 18.73 1.16 5.06
CA SER A 284 18.06 2.37 4.60
C SER A 284 16.57 2.36 4.97
N TYR A 285 15.89 1.20 4.81
CA TYR A 285 14.48 1.04 5.18
C TYR A 285 14.25 1.29 6.66
N VAL A 286 15.09 0.70 7.54
CA VAL A 286 15.01 0.93 8.98
C VAL A 286 15.36 2.37 9.34
N PHE A 287 16.37 2.96 8.70
CA PHE A 287 16.78 4.34 8.95
C PHE A 287 15.65 5.34 8.61
N PHE A 288 15.11 5.30 7.39
CA PHE A 288 14.01 6.18 6.99
C PHE A 288 12.73 5.88 7.78
N GLY A 289 12.46 4.61 8.11
CA GLY A 289 11.37 4.19 9.00
C GLY A 289 11.46 4.83 10.38
N ALA A 290 12.63 4.73 11.01
CA ALA A 290 12.89 5.32 12.31
C ALA A 290 12.79 6.84 12.27
N VAL A 291 13.43 7.51 11.30
CA VAL A 291 13.40 8.97 11.15
C VAL A 291 11.96 9.47 10.97
N ALA A 292 11.16 8.83 10.10
CA ALA A 292 9.76 9.19 9.90
C ALA A 292 8.94 8.99 11.19
N THR A 293 9.15 7.88 11.90
CA THR A 293 8.47 7.58 13.17
C THR A 293 8.82 8.59 14.25
N PHE A 294 10.10 8.91 14.42
CA PHE A 294 10.57 9.91 15.37
C PHE A 294 10.07 11.31 15.01
N ALA A 295 10.07 11.69 13.72
CA ALA A 295 9.55 12.98 13.27
C ALA A 295 8.03 13.08 13.51
N SER A 296 7.27 12.02 13.22
CA SER A 296 5.83 11.96 13.48
C SER A 296 5.52 12.04 14.97
N LEU A 297 6.00 11.07 15.77
CA LEU A 297 5.69 11.00 17.20
C LEU A 297 6.28 12.18 17.98
N GLY A 298 7.54 12.52 17.68
CA GLY A 298 8.22 13.67 18.29
C GLY A 298 7.53 14.98 17.94
N GLY A 299 7.14 15.16 16.68
CA GLY A 299 6.36 16.32 16.25
C GLY A 299 5.01 16.43 16.97
N THR A 300 4.25 15.33 17.07
CA THR A 300 2.97 15.35 17.82
C THR A 300 3.20 15.70 19.29
N LEU A 301 4.20 15.11 19.92
CA LEU A 301 4.46 15.28 21.34
C LEU A 301 4.93 16.71 21.62
N MET A 302 5.79 17.27 20.76
CA MET A 302 6.18 18.68 20.82
C MET A 302 4.98 19.62 20.66
N GLN A 303 4.01 19.28 19.82
CA GLN A 303 2.77 20.05 19.68
C GLN A 303 1.90 19.98 20.94
N LEU A 304 1.67 18.78 21.48
CA LEU A 304 0.83 18.58 22.65
C LEU A 304 1.41 19.22 23.93
N LEU A 305 2.74 19.25 24.04
CA LEU A 305 3.43 19.92 25.13
C LEU A 305 3.63 21.43 24.91
N GLY A 306 3.24 21.97 23.76
CA GLY A 306 3.46 23.37 23.42
C GLY A 306 4.93 23.73 23.21
N VAL A 307 5.83 22.76 22.97
CA VAL A 307 7.27 23.03 22.77
C VAL A 307 7.50 23.94 21.56
N TYR A 308 6.62 23.88 20.57
CA TYR A 308 6.73 24.73 19.39
C TYR A 308 6.51 26.21 19.68
N THR A 309 5.91 26.59 20.81
CA THR A 309 5.77 28.01 21.20
C THR A 309 7.01 28.59 21.85
N ALA A 310 8.03 27.77 22.14
CA ALA A 310 9.29 28.24 22.69
C ALA A 310 10.04 29.15 21.70
N ASP A 311 10.73 30.18 22.22
CA ASP A 311 11.47 31.18 21.43
C ASP A 311 12.46 30.57 20.42
N ILE A 312 13.07 29.44 20.76
CA ILE A 312 14.02 28.75 19.85
C ILE A 312 13.33 28.25 18.58
N CYS A 313 12.05 27.89 18.66
CA CYS A 313 11.25 27.41 17.54
C CYS A 313 10.75 28.54 16.63
N GLN A 314 10.80 29.80 17.08
CA GLN A 314 10.48 30.97 16.29
C GLN A 314 11.67 31.42 15.43
N LEU A 315 12.88 30.99 15.77
CA LEU A 315 14.08 31.26 14.99
C LEU A 315 14.16 30.33 13.77
N THR A 316 14.58 30.91 12.64
CA THR A 316 14.89 30.16 11.44
C THR A 316 16.17 29.32 11.64
N VAL A 317 16.22 28.14 11.01
CA VAL A 317 17.27 27.13 11.19
C VAL A 317 18.68 27.67 10.88
N ASP A 318 18.80 28.61 9.95
CA ASP A 318 20.05 29.30 9.62
C ASP A 318 20.60 30.13 10.79
N LYS A 319 19.74 30.58 11.71
CA LYS A 319 20.09 31.40 12.88
C LYS A 319 20.36 30.58 14.14
N TRP A 320 19.97 29.29 14.17
CA TRP A 320 20.20 28.39 15.31
C TRP A 320 21.65 28.26 15.79
N PRO A 321 22.68 28.15 14.91
CA PRO A 321 24.05 28.00 15.39
C PRO A 321 24.60 29.28 16.06
N HIS A 322 23.97 30.44 15.84
CA HIS A 322 24.43 31.71 16.42
C HIS A 322 23.23 32.58 16.86
N PRO A 323 22.51 32.19 17.92
CA PRO A 323 21.24 32.83 18.30
C PRO A 323 21.41 34.27 18.81
N TYR A 324 22.61 34.64 19.27
CA TYR A 324 22.91 35.96 19.85
C TYR A 324 23.52 36.95 18.86
N ARG A 325 23.48 36.69 17.55
CA ARG A 325 23.97 37.66 16.57
C ARG A 325 23.04 38.88 16.52
N PRO A 326 23.60 40.10 16.41
CA PRO A 326 22.79 41.30 16.21
C PRO A 326 22.01 41.19 14.89
N GLY A 327 20.70 41.49 14.93
CA GLY A 327 19.79 41.36 13.79
C GLY A 327 18.77 40.21 13.91
N VAL A 328 18.82 39.42 14.98
CA VAL A 328 17.77 38.47 15.32
C VAL A 328 16.63 39.20 16.02
N THR A 329 15.44 39.20 15.42
CA THR A 329 14.22 39.78 15.99
C THR A 329 13.62 38.81 17.00
N ALA A 330 13.39 39.28 18.22
CA ALA A 330 12.59 38.57 19.21
C ALA A 330 11.12 38.92 19.02
N MET A 331 10.25 37.93 19.03
CA MET A 331 8.83 38.12 18.82
C MET A 331 8.15 38.51 20.14
N ILE A 332 7.78 39.79 20.28
CA ILE A 332 7.22 40.32 21.54
C ILE A 332 5.68 40.18 21.57
N SER A 333 5.03 40.01 20.42
CA SER A 333 3.57 39.86 20.32
C SER A 333 3.15 39.00 19.13
N GLN A 334 2.18 38.11 19.36
CA GLN A 334 1.58 37.22 18.36
C GLN A 334 0.48 37.88 17.51
N ASN A 335 0.13 39.14 17.77
CA ASN A 335 -0.94 39.86 17.05
C ASN A 335 -0.41 41.02 16.20
N SER A 336 0.68 40.80 15.47
CA SER A 336 1.18 41.81 14.55
C SER A 336 0.29 41.91 13.30
N ALA A 337 0.16 43.12 12.73
CA ALA A 337 -0.61 43.33 11.50
C ALA A 337 -0.06 42.51 10.31
N VAL A 338 1.25 42.21 10.32
CA VAL A 338 1.90 41.39 9.30
C VAL A 338 1.44 39.94 9.39
N MET A 339 1.42 39.36 10.59
CA MET A 339 0.93 37.99 10.80
C MET A 339 -0.55 37.83 10.45
N ILE A 340 -1.38 38.81 10.79
CA ILE A 340 -2.81 38.77 10.42
C ILE A 340 -2.97 38.78 8.90
N ARG A 341 -2.19 39.61 8.20
CA ARG A 341 -2.19 39.66 6.73
C ARG A 341 -1.71 38.34 6.11
N ASP A 342 -0.66 37.75 6.65
CA ASP A 342 -0.10 36.50 6.13
C ASP A 342 -1.04 35.32 6.44
N ALA A 343 -1.70 35.32 7.60
CA ALA A 343 -2.76 34.37 7.95
C ALA A 343 -3.94 34.46 6.98
N GLU A 344 -4.36 35.67 6.62
CA GLU A 344 -5.43 35.89 5.66
C GLU A 344 -5.03 35.46 4.24
N THR A 345 -3.77 35.67 3.86
CA THR A 345 -3.25 35.38 2.52
C THR A 345 -2.95 33.89 2.32
N TYR A 346 -2.44 33.20 3.33
CA TYR A 346 -1.96 31.81 3.19
C TYR A 346 -2.79 30.79 3.99
N TRP A 347 -3.16 31.08 5.25
CA TRP A 347 -3.82 30.07 6.09
C TRP A 347 -5.24 29.81 5.63
N LYS A 348 -6.02 30.87 5.35
CA LYS A 348 -7.40 30.72 4.88
C LYS A 348 -7.47 29.92 3.57
N PRO A 349 -6.71 30.24 2.50
CA PRO A 349 -6.74 29.43 1.29
C PRO A 349 -6.24 28.01 1.50
N CYS A 350 -5.18 27.80 2.30
CA CYS A 350 -4.69 26.45 2.61
C CYS A 350 -5.74 25.61 3.33
N ALA A 351 -6.44 26.16 4.33
CA ALA A 351 -7.50 25.48 5.05
C ALA A 351 -8.68 25.12 4.13
N ILE A 352 -9.15 26.07 3.31
CA ILE A 352 -10.23 25.83 2.34
C ILE A 352 -9.82 24.77 1.32
N SER A 353 -8.59 24.85 0.80
CA SER A 353 -8.05 23.88 -0.16
C SER A 353 -7.96 22.48 0.45
N ALA A 354 -7.54 22.38 1.72
CA ALA A 354 -7.46 21.11 2.43
C ALA A 354 -8.85 20.47 2.61
N ILE A 355 -9.87 21.26 2.96
CA ILE A 355 -11.26 20.77 3.05
C ILE A 355 -11.74 20.26 1.70
N ALA A 356 -11.63 21.10 0.67
CA ALA A 356 -12.09 20.76 -0.67
C ALA A 356 -11.41 19.48 -1.18
N PHE A 357 -10.10 19.35 -0.93
CA PHE A 357 -9.32 18.18 -1.29
C PHE A 357 -9.80 16.92 -0.56
N MET A 358 -9.93 16.97 0.76
CA MET A 358 -10.36 15.82 1.56
C MET A 358 -11.80 15.38 1.21
N THR A 359 -12.70 16.34 0.98
CA THR A 359 -14.07 16.05 0.52
C THR A 359 -14.05 15.38 -0.86
N PHE A 360 -13.25 15.91 -1.80
CA PHE A 360 -13.11 15.34 -3.14
C PHE A 360 -12.57 13.91 -3.10
N VAL A 361 -11.47 13.66 -2.40
CA VAL A 361 -10.88 12.32 -2.29
C VAL A 361 -11.84 11.35 -1.62
N SER A 362 -12.53 11.78 -0.55
CA SER A 362 -13.54 10.95 0.12
C SER A 362 -14.68 10.57 -0.81
N PHE A 363 -15.15 11.53 -1.62
CA PHE A 363 -16.18 11.30 -2.62
C PHE A 363 -15.74 10.31 -3.70
N VAL A 364 -14.53 10.49 -4.26
CA VAL A 364 -13.96 9.58 -5.26
C VAL A 364 -13.78 8.18 -4.67
N GLY A 365 -13.26 8.07 -3.45
CA GLY A 365 -13.09 6.80 -2.76
C GLY A 365 -14.42 6.08 -2.54
N TRP A 366 -15.45 6.81 -2.10
CA TRP A 366 -16.80 6.26 -1.95
C TRP A 366 -17.40 5.80 -3.29
N TRP A 367 -17.29 6.64 -4.33
CA TRP A 367 -17.78 6.34 -5.66
C TRP A 367 -17.14 5.06 -6.21
N TYR A 368 -15.82 4.94 -6.09
CA TYR A 368 -15.08 3.74 -6.51
C TYR A 368 -15.52 2.49 -5.74
N GLN A 369 -15.64 2.57 -4.41
CA GLN A 369 -16.13 1.44 -3.60
C GLN A 369 -17.54 1.02 -3.98
N ARG A 370 -18.42 1.98 -4.30
CA ARG A 370 -19.79 1.68 -4.73
C ARG A 370 -19.77 0.94 -6.07
N ARG A 371 -19.04 1.46 -7.06
CA ARG A 371 -18.89 0.83 -8.37
C ARG A 371 -18.33 -0.59 -8.27
N MET A 372 -17.28 -0.80 -7.48
CA MET A 372 -16.68 -2.14 -7.30
C MET A 372 -17.65 -3.14 -6.67
N LYS A 373 -18.48 -2.71 -5.71
CA LYS A 373 -19.52 -3.57 -5.12
C LYS A 373 -20.58 -3.94 -6.15
N ASP A 374 -21.00 -2.99 -6.98
CA ASP A 374 -22.01 -3.23 -7.99
C ASP A 374 -21.48 -4.19 -9.07
N LEU A 375 -20.23 -4.03 -9.50
CA LEU A 375 -19.54 -4.96 -10.41
C LEU A 375 -19.41 -6.35 -9.78
N PHE A 376 -18.98 -6.45 -8.53
CA PHE A 376 -18.86 -7.74 -7.85
C PHE A 376 -20.21 -8.45 -7.72
N THR A 377 -21.27 -7.75 -7.31
CA THR A 377 -22.61 -8.32 -7.22
C THR A 377 -23.12 -8.79 -8.59
N SER A 378 -22.84 -8.02 -9.66
CA SER A 378 -23.16 -8.43 -11.03
C SER A 378 -22.36 -9.64 -11.50
N LEU A 379 -21.10 -9.78 -11.11
CA LEU A 379 -20.27 -10.93 -11.47
C LEU A 379 -20.72 -12.18 -10.71
N VAL A 380 -20.95 -12.07 -9.40
CA VAL A 380 -21.44 -13.19 -8.59
C VAL A 380 -22.79 -13.69 -9.09
N SER A 381 -23.71 -12.79 -9.46
CA SER A 381 -25.00 -13.22 -10.01
C SER A 381 -24.89 -13.89 -11.38
N GLN A 382 -23.81 -13.64 -12.13
CA GLN A 382 -23.54 -14.31 -13.41
C GLN A 382 -22.85 -15.66 -13.24
N VAL A 383 -22.03 -15.85 -12.19
CA VAL A 383 -21.34 -17.12 -11.90
C VAL A 383 -22.33 -18.26 -11.64
N ASP A 384 -23.50 -17.98 -11.07
CA ASP A 384 -24.54 -18.98 -10.81
C ASP A 384 -25.29 -19.44 -12.09
N LEU A 385 -25.00 -18.86 -13.27
CA LEU A 385 -25.61 -19.29 -14.53
C LEU A 385 -24.96 -20.59 -15.04
N ASP A 386 -25.79 -21.55 -15.48
CA ASP A 386 -25.35 -22.84 -16.03
C ASP A 386 -24.29 -22.73 -17.14
N LYS A 387 -24.24 -21.59 -17.85
CA LYS A 387 -23.24 -21.31 -18.89
C LYS A 387 -21.80 -21.29 -18.35
N TYR A 388 -21.61 -20.87 -17.10
CA TYR A 388 -20.28 -20.69 -16.47
C TYR A 388 -19.99 -21.74 -15.39
N ASP A 389 -20.91 -22.68 -15.14
CA ASP A 389 -20.69 -23.77 -14.18
C ASP A 389 -19.63 -24.73 -14.73
N ARG A 390 -18.47 -24.83 -14.04
CA ARG A 390 -17.33 -25.68 -14.43
C ARG A 390 -17.74 -27.15 -14.58
N ALA A 391 -17.17 -27.86 -15.55
CA ALA A 391 -17.40 -29.30 -15.73
C ALA A 391 -17.08 -30.11 -14.45
N ASP A 392 -16.06 -29.70 -13.71
CA ASP A 392 -15.62 -30.32 -12.45
C ASP A 392 -16.65 -30.09 -11.33
N THR A 393 -17.26 -28.91 -11.28
CA THR A 393 -18.35 -28.56 -10.36
C THR A 393 -19.63 -29.30 -10.74
N ARG A 394 -19.90 -29.49 -12.04
CA ARG A 394 -21.00 -30.34 -12.52
C ARG A 394 -20.75 -31.81 -12.16
N LEU A 395 -19.52 -32.28 -12.26
CA LEU A 395 -19.11 -33.63 -11.86
C LEU A 395 -19.25 -33.83 -10.35
N SER A 396 -18.82 -32.88 -9.52
CA SER A 396 -18.98 -32.95 -8.07
C SER A 396 -20.45 -32.86 -7.63
N LYS A 397 -21.27 -32.02 -8.28
CA LYS A 397 -22.73 -31.99 -8.08
C LYS A 397 -23.39 -33.32 -8.48
N ARG A 398 -22.93 -33.96 -9.57
CA ARG A 398 -23.43 -35.28 -10.01
C ARG A 398 -22.97 -36.43 -9.10
N LEU A 399 -21.74 -36.39 -8.61
CA LEU A 399 -21.17 -37.40 -7.70
C LEU A 399 -21.68 -37.24 -6.26
N GLY A 400 -21.96 -36.01 -5.83
CA GLY A 400 -22.57 -35.70 -4.54
C GLY A 400 -24.08 -35.94 -4.49
N SER A 401 -24.75 -36.04 -5.65
CA SER A 401 -26.14 -36.49 -5.71
C SER A 401 -26.24 -38.02 -5.67
N THR A 402 -26.01 -38.61 -4.50
CA THR A 402 -26.38 -40.02 -4.27
C THR A 402 -27.90 -40.18 -4.47
N PRO A 403 -28.40 -41.27 -5.06
CA PRO A 403 -29.84 -41.47 -5.34
C PRO A 403 -30.77 -41.42 -4.10
N GLY A 404 -30.21 -41.50 -2.88
CA GLY A 404 -30.95 -41.46 -1.62
C GLY A 404 -31.61 -40.10 -1.33
N ASP A 405 -30.96 -38.97 -1.61
CA ASP A 405 -31.47 -37.64 -1.21
C ASP A 405 -32.67 -37.17 -2.06
N LYS A 406 -32.86 -37.76 -3.25
CA LYS A 406 -34.04 -37.47 -4.09
C LYS A 406 -35.29 -38.22 -3.64
N LEU A 407 -35.17 -39.32 -2.90
CA LEU A 407 -36.32 -40.01 -2.31
C LEU A 407 -36.86 -39.25 -1.10
N ASP A 408 -35.99 -38.75 -0.22
CA ASP A 408 -36.44 -38.02 0.97
C ASP A 408 -37.15 -36.70 0.62
N SER A 409 -36.66 -35.91 -0.35
CA SER A 409 -37.37 -34.66 -0.70
C SER A 409 -38.75 -34.86 -1.35
N LYS A 410 -39.00 -36.04 -1.93
CA LYS A 410 -40.29 -36.38 -2.56
C LYS A 410 -41.28 -36.93 -1.54
N ASP A 411 -40.81 -37.71 -0.57
CA ASP A 411 -41.62 -38.19 0.55
C ASP A 411 -41.93 -37.08 1.57
N GLU A 412 -41.00 -36.14 1.82
CA GLU A 412 -41.25 -34.99 2.70
C GLU A 412 -42.26 -34.00 2.09
N ARG A 413 -42.31 -33.88 0.76
CA ARG A 413 -43.30 -33.05 0.06
C ARG A 413 -44.69 -33.67 0.07
N ASN A 414 -44.79 -35.01 0.06
CA ASN A 414 -46.07 -35.72 0.23
C ASN A 414 -46.58 -35.71 1.68
N ARG A 415 -45.69 -35.61 2.68
CA ARG A 415 -46.11 -35.52 4.11
C ARG A 415 -46.59 -34.14 4.55
N ARG A 416 -46.29 -33.07 3.81
CA ARG A 416 -46.71 -31.69 4.15
C ARG A 416 -47.95 -31.21 3.40
N GLY A 417 -48.56 -32.06 2.58
CA GLY A 417 -49.74 -31.75 1.76
C GLY A 417 -50.99 -32.59 2.05
N GLY A 418 -51.08 -33.21 3.23
CA GLY A 418 -52.24 -33.99 3.68
C GLY A 418 -52.87 -33.38 4.92
#